data_AF-A0A0L7KPZ3-F1
#
_entry.id   AF-A0A0L7KPZ3-F1
#
_cell.length_a   1.000
_cell.length_b   1.000
_cell.length_c   1.000
_cell.angle_alpha   90.00
_cell.angle_beta   90.00
_cell.angle_gamma   90.00
#
_symmetry.space_group_name_H-M   'P 1'
#
loop_
_entity.id
_entity.type
_entity.pdbx_description
1 polymer ?
#
loop_
_entity_poly.entity_id
_entity_poly.type
_entity_poly.pdbx_seq_one_letter_code
_entity_poly.pdbx_strand_id
1 'polypeptide(L)'
;MTTKFPSNIQLLAKLKEFQNKFDDVMKKERSNFYCNIIKDSANTTKTMWDVVKLETGRCGRSLDFTESIRTPNGSKYSSKVEVVDAVNSHFVNAAATCGTPRADVAGARLALAGARPPADRSIRFKPFSPLEVFNIITKGVAHKPTKDIYEISVSLLCAAAAPLSFILSELLNSCVRGAISTNIKKC
;
A
#
# COMPACT_ATOMS: atom_id res chain seq x y z
N MET A 1 34.13 8.04 1.69
CA MET A 1 33.72 9.36 1.15
C MET A 1 32.44 9.16 0.37
N THR A 2 31.32 9.71 0.83
CA THR A 2 30.01 9.58 0.19
C THR A 2 29.80 10.73 -0.80
N THR A 3 29.99 10.45 -2.09
CA THR A 3 29.71 11.37 -3.18
C THR A 3 28.19 11.52 -3.35
N LYS A 4 27.59 12.53 -2.72
CA LYS A 4 26.23 12.96 -3.06
C LYS A 4 26.26 13.60 -4.44
N PHE A 5 25.42 13.10 -5.35
CA PHE A 5 25.14 13.77 -6.62
C PHE A 5 24.73 15.22 -6.36
N PRO A 6 25.30 16.22 -7.06
CA PRO A 6 24.84 17.60 -6.94
C PRO A 6 23.40 17.67 -7.47
N SER A 7 22.43 17.81 -6.58
CA SER A 7 21.05 18.03 -6.98
C SER A 7 20.97 19.41 -7.61
N ASN A 8 20.70 19.45 -8.92
CA ASN A 8 20.46 20.69 -9.61
C ASN A 8 19.12 21.27 -9.12
N ILE A 9 19.18 22.11 -8.08
CA ILE A 9 18.01 22.69 -7.39
C ILE A 9 17.10 23.43 -8.38
N GLN A 10 17.68 24.04 -9.42
CA GLN A 10 16.93 24.73 -10.48
C GLN A 10 16.13 23.74 -11.33
N LEU A 11 16.70 22.58 -11.68
CA LEU A 11 16.00 21.52 -12.39
C LEU A 11 14.85 20.94 -11.56
N LEU A 12 15.07 20.69 -10.27
CA LEU A 12 14.02 20.21 -9.36
C LEU A 12 12.87 21.22 -9.22
N ALA A 13 13.19 22.51 -9.13
CA ALA A 13 12.17 23.57 -9.10
C ALA A 13 11.36 23.60 -10.40
N LYS A 14 12.01 23.45 -11.55
CA LYS A 14 11.33 23.40 -12.86
C LYS A 14 10.48 22.15 -13.05
N LEU A 15 10.95 20.98 -12.58
CA LEU A 15 10.15 19.75 -12.58
C LEU A 15 8.90 19.89 -11.71
N LYS A 16 9.05 20.47 -10.52
CA LYS A 16 7.91 20.74 -9.63
C LYS A 16 6.92 21.73 -10.25
N GLU A 17 7.42 22.79 -10.89
CA GLU A 17 6.59 23.75 -11.62
C GLU A 17 5.79 23.06 -12.76
N PHE A 18 6.46 22.20 -13.53
CA PHE A 18 5.82 21.43 -14.60
C PHE A 18 4.76 20.47 -14.03
N GLN A 19 5.08 19.76 -12.96
CA GLN A 19 4.18 18.82 -12.32
C GLN A 19 2.93 19.52 -11.77
N ASN A 20 3.08 20.67 -11.13
CA ASN A 20 1.96 21.47 -10.66
C ASN A 20 1.07 21.92 -11.84
N LYS A 21 1.68 22.40 -12.94
CA LYS A 21 0.93 22.78 -14.15
C LYS A 21 0.17 21.60 -14.75
N PHE A 22 0.82 20.44 -14.81
CA PHE A 22 0.20 19.21 -15.30
C PHE A 22 -0.98 18.80 -14.41
N ASP A 23 -0.81 18.82 -13.10
CA ASP A 23 -1.87 18.48 -12.13
C ASP A 23 -3.07 19.43 -12.26
N ASP A 24 -2.83 20.72 -12.47
CA ASP A 24 -3.89 21.71 -12.65
C ASP A 24 -4.65 21.51 -13.96
N VAL A 25 -3.95 21.21 -15.06
CA VAL A 25 -4.59 20.84 -16.33
C VAL A 25 -5.43 19.57 -16.16
N MET A 26 -4.87 18.54 -15.52
CA MET A 26 -5.57 17.27 -15.29
C MET A 26 -6.82 17.45 -14.42
N LYS A 27 -6.76 18.28 -13.37
CA LYS A 27 -7.94 18.61 -12.55
C LYS A 27 -9.02 19.30 -13.37
N LYS A 28 -8.63 20.27 -14.21
CA LYS A 28 -9.56 21.03 -15.04
C LYS A 28 -10.24 20.13 -16.08
N GLU A 29 -9.45 19.34 -16.81
CA GLU A 29 -9.99 18.42 -17.83
C GLU A 29 -10.89 17.36 -17.22
N ARG A 30 -10.51 16.78 -16.07
CA ARG A 30 -11.34 15.83 -15.34
C ARG A 30 -12.66 16.46 -14.87
N SER A 31 -12.62 17.68 -14.35
CA SER A 31 -13.82 18.41 -13.96
C SER A 31 -14.73 18.67 -15.16
N ASN A 32 -14.16 19.13 -16.28
CA ASN A 32 -14.92 19.40 -17.50
C ASN A 32 -15.59 18.14 -18.03
N PHE A 33 -14.86 17.02 -18.08
CA PHE A 33 -15.37 15.73 -18.52
C PHE A 33 -16.62 15.30 -17.73
N TYR A 34 -16.55 15.31 -16.40
CA TYR A 34 -17.70 14.91 -15.57
C TYR A 34 -18.84 15.93 -15.61
N CYS A 35 -18.54 17.23 -15.60
CA CYS A 35 -19.56 18.26 -15.72
C CYS A 35 -20.36 18.13 -17.02
N ASN A 36 -19.69 17.81 -18.13
CA ASN A 36 -20.35 17.60 -19.42
C ASN A 36 -21.23 16.35 -19.40
N ILE A 37 -20.74 15.23 -18.86
CA ILE A 37 -21.53 13.99 -18.72
C ILE A 37 -22.80 14.22 -17.89
N ILE A 38 -22.69 14.98 -16.80
CA ILE A 38 -23.83 15.27 -15.92
C ILE A 38 -24.81 16.19 -16.64
N LYS A 39 -24.32 17.26 -17.26
CA LYS A 39 -25.13 18.28 -17.95
C LYS A 39 -25.91 17.71 -19.13
N ASP A 40 -25.29 16.82 -19.90
CA ASP A 40 -25.90 16.23 -21.10
C ASP A 40 -26.83 15.05 -20.77
N SER A 41 -26.97 14.69 -19.49
CA SER A 41 -27.81 13.57 -19.07
C SER A 41 -29.26 13.98 -18.83
N ALA A 42 -30.20 13.12 -19.24
CA ALA A 42 -31.63 13.32 -19.00
C ALA A 42 -32.01 13.33 -17.50
N ASN A 43 -31.22 12.69 -16.64
CA ASN A 43 -31.40 12.69 -15.19
C ASN A 43 -30.09 13.06 -14.49
N THR A 44 -29.89 14.37 -14.35
CA THR A 44 -28.68 14.99 -13.79
C THR A 44 -28.36 14.48 -12.39
N THR A 45 -29.36 14.34 -11.52
CA THR A 45 -29.20 13.85 -10.14
C THR A 45 -28.70 12.40 -10.09
N LYS A 46 -29.27 11.52 -10.92
CA LYS A 46 -28.84 10.12 -10.99
C LYS A 46 -27.41 10.02 -11.53
N THR A 47 -27.12 10.72 -12.62
CA THR A 47 -25.79 10.73 -13.25
C THR A 47 -24.72 11.30 -12.31
N MET A 48 -25.03 12.36 -11.56
CA MET A 48 -24.15 12.91 -10.52
C MET A 48 -23.79 11.85 -9.47
N TRP A 49 -24.79 11.13 -8.95
CA TRP A 49 -24.55 10.06 -7.98
C TRP A 49 -23.77 8.89 -8.57
N ASP A 50 -23.99 8.57 -9.85
CA ASP A 50 -23.23 7.53 -10.54
C ASP A 50 -21.75 7.93 -10.72
N VAL A 51 -21.46 9.20 -11.05
CA VAL A 51 -20.10 9.75 -11.08
C VAL A 51 -19.45 9.70 -9.69
N VAL A 52 -20.16 10.09 -8.64
CA VAL A 52 -19.65 10.02 -7.25
C VAL A 52 -19.33 8.57 -6.86
N LYS A 53 -20.20 7.61 -7.21
CA LYS A 53 -19.95 6.18 -6.94
C LYS A 53 -18.75 5.65 -7.73
N LEU A 54 -18.58 6.07 -8.98
CA LEU A 54 -17.44 5.73 -9.83
C LEU A 54 -16.13 6.20 -9.19
N GLU A 55 -16.09 7.46 -8.78
CA GLU A 55 -14.93 8.13 -8.19
C GLU A 55 -14.56 7.62 -6.80
N THR A 56 -15.55 7.32 -5.98
CA THR A 56 -15.34 6.78 -4.63
C THR A 56 -15.07 5.27 -4.62
N GLY A 57 -15.04 4.61 -5.78
CA GLY A 57 -14.88 3.16 -5.88
C GLY A 57 -16.02 2.35 -5.25
N ARG A 58 -17.14 3.02 -4.92
CA ARG A 58 -18.35 2.40 -4.35
C ARG A 58 -19.27 1.83 -5.43
N CYS A 59 -18.91 2.00 -6.69
CA CYS A 59 -19.56 1.33 -7.80
C CYS A 59 -19.07 -0.11 -7.85
N GLY A 60 -19.97 -1.09 -7.66
CA GLY A 60 -19.68 -2.51 -7.85
C GLY A 60 -19.37 -2.91 -9.31
N ARG A 61 -19.17 -1.93 -10.20
CA ARG A 61 -18.75 -2.16 -11.58
C ARG A 61 -17.23 -2.09 -11.64
N SER A 62 -16.61 -3.22 -11.94
CA SER A 62 -15.25 -3.26 -12.47
C SER A 62 -15.19 -2.33 -13.69
N LEU A 63 -14.34 -1.32 -13.65
CA LEU A 63 -14.04 -0.50 -14.82
C LEU A 63 -13.32 -1.40 -15.84
N ASP A 64 -14.02 -1.77 -16.90
CA ASP A 64 -13.45 -2.57 -17.98
C ASP A 64 -12.81 -1.63 -19.02
N PHE A 65 -11.50 -1.47 -18.94
CA PHE A 65 -10.72 -0.64 -19.86
C PHE A 65 -10.27 -1.38 -21.13
N THR A 66 -10.71 -2.63 -21.35
CA THR A 66 -10.29 -3.41 -22.52
C THR A 66 -10.63 -2.72 -23.85
N GLU A 67 -11.71 -1.93 -23.88
CA GLU A 67 -12.12 -1.15 -25.07
C GLU A 67 -11.23 0.05 -25.39
N SER A 68 -10.37 0.48 -24.46
CA SER A 68 -9.42 1.59 -24.66
C SER A 68 -8.06 1.10 -25.20
N ILE A 69 -7.78 -0.20 -25.09
CA ILE A 69 -6.51 -0.78 -25.52
C ILE A 69 -6.55 -1.02 -27.03
N ARG A 70 -5.48 -0.67 -27.73
CA ARG A 70 -5.34 -0.79 -29.19
C ARG A 70 -4.16 -1.70 -29.53
N THR A 71 -4.25 -2.35 -30.69
CA THR A 71 -3.12 -3.08 -31.27
C THR A 71 -1.99 -2.10 -31.62
N PRO A 72 -0.75 -2.58 -31.86
CA PRO A 72 0.34 -1.73 -32.36
C PRO A 72 -0.01 -0.96 -33.64
N ASN A 73 -0.94 -1.49 -34.44
CA ASN A 73 -1.42 -0.88 -35.67
C ASN A 73 -2.60 0.10 -35.45
N GLY A 74 -2.98 0.36 -34.20
CA GLY A 74 -4.07 1.27 -33.83
C GLY A 74 -5.48 0.69 -33.97
N SER A 75 -5.64 -0.58 -34.35
CA SER A 75 -6.94 -1.25 -34.43
C SER A 75 -7.43 -1.73 -33.06
N LYS A 76 -8.73 -2.06 -32.96
CA LYS A 76 -9.29 -2.73 -31.78
C LYS A 76 -8.90 -4.21 -31.79
N TYR A 77 -8.65 -4.78 -30.62
CA TYR A 77 -8.52 -6.23 -30.47
C TYR A 77 -9.86 -6.92 -30.73
N SER A 78 -9.81 -8.15 -31.25
CA SER A 78 -11.00 -8.91 -31.65
C SER A 78 -11.76 -9.50 -30.46
N SER A 79 -11.07 -9.72 -29.34
CA SER A 79 -11.65 -10.29 -28.12
C SER A 79 -10.97 -9.77 -26.86
N LYS A 80 -11.67 -9.88 -25.71
CA LYS A 80 -11.10 -9.54 -24.40
C LYS A 80 -9.91 -10.43 -24.02
N VAL A 81 -9.92 -11.69 -24.43
CA VAL A 81 -8.83 -12.64 -24.19
C VAL A 81 -7.55 -12.15 -24.87
N GLU A 82 -7.68 -11.70 -26.12
CA GLU A 82 -6.55 -11.17 -26.90
C GLU A 82 -5.96 -9.90 -26.27
N VAL A 83 -6.80 -9.03 -25.69
CA VAL A 83 -6.34 -7.84 -24.94
C VAL A 83 -5.52 -8.26 -23.73
N VAL A 84 -6.01 -9.23 -22.95
CA VAL A 84 -5.32 -9.73 -21.76
C VAL A 84 -3.98 -10.35 -22.13
N ASP A 85 -3.94 -11.16 -23.19
CA ASP A 85 -2.71 -11.80 -23.67
C ASP A 85 -1.69 -10.76 -24.17
N ALA A 86 -2.14 -9.73 -24.89
CA ALA A 86 -1.28 -8.65 -25.34
C ALA A 86 -0.69 -7.85 -24.17
N VAL A 87 -1.51 -7.52 -23.16
CA VAL A 87 -1.06 -6.83 -21.94
C VAL A 87 -0.05 -7.69 -21.17
N ASN A 88 -0.38 -8.96 -20.94
CA ASN A 88 0.51 -9.89 -20.27
C ASN A 88 1.85 -10.03 -21.00
N SER A 89 1.80 -10.20 -22.33
CA SER A 89 3.01 -10.28 -23.16
C SER A 89 3.85 -9.01 -23.07
N HIS A 90 3.23 -7.83 -23.07
CA HIS A 90 3.94 -6.56 -22.91
C HIS A 90 4.69 -6.50 -21.57
N PHE A 91 4.04 -6.86 -20.46
CA PHE A 91 4.69 -6.82 -19.14
C PHE A 91 5.73 -7.92 -18.94
N VAL A 92 5.49 -9.13 -19.44
CA VAL A 92 6.45 -10.24 -19.38
C VAL A 92 7.71 -9.90 -20.18
N ASN A 93 7.55 -9.25 -21.34
CA ASN A 93 8.67 -8.95 -22.23
C ASN A 93 9.28 -7.56 -22.01
N ALA A 94 8.64 -6.68 -21.23
CA ALA A 94 9.13 -5.32 -20.96
C ALA A 94 10.58 -5.31 -20.47
N ALA A 95 10.96 -6.25 -19.59
CA ALA A 95 12.32 -6.38 -19.09
C ALA A 95 13.33 -6.70 -20.22
N ALA A 96 12.97 -7.57 -21.17
CA ALA A 96 13.82 -7.89 -22.31
C ALA A 96 13.93 -6.69 -23.28
N THR A 97 12.84 -5.97 -23.52
CA THR A 97 12.80 -4.78 -24.38
C THR A 97 13.62 -3.61 -23.81
N CYS A 98 13.68 -3.48 -22.48
CA CYS A 98 14.49 -2.46 -21.80
C CYS A 98 15.98 -2.82 -21.65
N GLY A 99 16.45 -3.90 -22.28
CA GLY A 99 17.87 -4.31 -22.23
C GLY A 99 18.32 -4.85 -20.88
N THR A 100 17.37 -5.25 -20.02
CA THR A 100 17.69 -5.85 -18.72
C THR A 100 18.35 -7.21 -18.96
N PRO A 101 19.46 -7.56 -18.29
CA PRO A 101 20.06 -8.89 -18.39
C PRO A 101 18.99 -9.95 -18.11
N ARG A 102 18.98 -11.05 -18.88
CA ARG A 102 18.09 -12.20 -18.59
C ARG A 102 18.26 -12.52 -17.11
N ALA A 103 17.19 -12.34 -16.33
CA ALA A 103 17.22 -12.60 -14.90
C ALA A 103 17.79 -14.01 -14.70
N ASP A 104 18.82 -14.14 -13.86
CA ASP A 104 19.41 -15.43 -13.53
C ASP A 104 18.33 -16.28 -12.85
N VAL A 105 17.61 -17.06 -13.67
CA VAL A 105 16.49 -17.89 -13.20
C VAL A 105 17.00 -18.92 -12.19
N ALA A 106 18.26 -19.34 -12.28
CA ALA A 106 18.87 -20.23 -11.30
C ALA A 106 19.11 -19.50 -9.98
N GLY A 107 19.67 -18.29 -10.02
CA GLY A 107 19.85 -17.42 -8.86
C GLY A 107 18.51 -17.03 -8.19
N ALA A 108 17.50 -16.72 -8.98
CA ALA A 108 16.15 -16.41 -8.49
C ALA A 108 15.46 -17.63 -7.87
N ARG A 109 15.64 -18.84 -8.43
CA ARG A 109 15.12 -20.08 -7.83
C ARG A 109 15.82 -20.45 -6.53
N LEU A 110 17.13 -20.22 -6.42
CA LEU A 110 17.89 -20.39 -5.18
C LEU A 110 17.43 -19.37 -4.12
N ALA A 111 17.25 -18.10 -4.50
CA ALA A 111 16.71 -17.08 -3.61
C ALA A 111 15.29 -17.40 -3.15
N LEU A 112 14.44 -17.94 -4.03
CA LEU A 112 13.07 -18.38 -3.68
C LEU A 112 13.06 -19.59 -2.75
N ALA A 113 14.02 -20.51 -2.89
CA ALA A 113 14.19 -21.64 -1.98
C ALA A 113 14.62 -21.18 -0.57
N GLY A 114 15.49 -20.16 -0.49
CA GLY A 114 15.87 -19.52 0.78
C GLY A 114 14.78 -18.60 1.36
N ALA A 115 13.90 -18.06 0.51
CA ALA A 115 12.77 -17.21 0.91
C ALA A 115 11.48 -18.00 1.19
N ARG A 116 11.49 -19.33 1.05
CA ARG A 116 10.32 -20.15 1.39
C ARG A 116 10.05 -20.05 2.90
N PRO A 117 8.86 -19.58 3.30
CA PRO A 117 8.49 -19.63 4.72
C PRO A 117 8.45 -21.09 5.19
N PRO A 118 8.70 -21.34 6.49
CA PRO A 118 8.65 -22.69 7.06
C PRO A 118 7.31 -23.37 6.74
N ALA A 119 7.31 -24.71 6.64
CA ALA A 119 6.13 -25.51 6.29
C ALA A 119 4.92 -25.30 7.24
N ASP A 120 5.16 -24.70 8.40
CA ASP A 120 4.14 -24.30 9.34
C ASP A 120 3.50 -22.97 8.90
N ARG A 121 2.28 -23.07 8.33
CA ARG A 121 1.43 -21.94 7.93
C ARG A 121 0.79 -21.19 9.11
N SER A 122 1.29 -21.36 10.33
CA SER A 122 0.81 -20.58 11.48
C SER A 122 1.16 -19.10 11.30
N ILE A 123 0.16 -18.22 11.50
CA ILE A 123 0.38 -16.79 11.68
C ILE A 123 1.07 -16.64 13.04
N ARG A 124 2.41 -16.67 13.03
CA ARG A 124 3.19 -16.44 14.24
C ARG A 124 3.35 -14.94 14.40
N PHE A 125 2.75 -14.40 15.46
CA PHE A 125 3.07 -13.04 15.88
C PHE A 125 4.55 -12.99 16.28
N LYS A 126 5.25 -11.97 15.79
CA LYS A 126 6.62 -11.69 16.22
C LYS A 126 6.59 -11.42 17.74
N PRO A 127 7.52 -12.01 18.52
CA PRO A 127 7.58 -11.70 19.96
C PRO A 127 7.89 -10.21 20.16
N PHE A 128 7.24 -9.62 21.15
CA PHE A 128 7.47 -8.26 21.59
C PHE A 128 8.82 -8.19 22.30
N SER A 129 9.70 -7.30 21.84
CA SER A 129 10.93 -6.97 22.55
C SER A 129 10.67 -5.92 23.65
N PRO A 130 11.47 -5.90 24.74
CA PRO A 130 11.39 -4.84 25.75
C PRO A 130 11.50 -3.44 25.14
N LEU A 131 12.32 -3.27 24.10
CA LEU A 131 12.47 -1.98 23.42
C LEU A 131 11.22 -1.56 22.65
N GLU A 132 10.51 -2.49 22.02
CA GLU A 132 9.23 -2.20 21.36
C GLU A 132 8.19 -1.77 22.39
N VAL A 133 8.07 -2.49 23.51
CA VAL A 133 7.15 -2.12 24.60
C VAL A 133 7.50 -0.75 25.20
N PHE A 134 8.78 -0.47 25.39
CA PHE A 134 9.24 0.84 25.88
C PHE A 134 8.83 1.98 24.95
N ASN A 135 9.00 1.81 23.64
CA ASN A 135 8.58 2.82 22.66
C ASN A 135 7.07 3.00 22.64
N ILE A 136 6.29 1.94 22.83
CA ILE A 136 4.82 2.02 22.93
C ILE A 136 4.41 2.85 24.16
N ILE A 137 5.02 2.59 25.31
CA ILE A 137 4.72 3.34 26.55
C ILE A 137 5.12 4.81 26.41
N THR A 138 6.33 5.08 25.92
CA THR A 138 6.91 6.44 25.92
C THR A 138 6.45 7.32 24.75
N LYS A 139 6.06 6.72 23.62
CA LYS A 139 5.69 7.46 22.39
C LYS A 139 4.27 7.17 21.90
N GLY A 140 3.73 5.99 22.22
CA GLY A 140 2.40 5.56 21.78
C GLY A 140 1.27 6.04 22.67
N VAL A 141 1.53 6.24 23.97
CA VAL A 141 0.55 6.80 24.90
C VAL A 141 0.51 8.31 24.72
N ALA A 142 -0.60 8.85 24.21
CA ALA A 142 -0.76 10.29 24.01
C ALA A 142 -0.47 11.05 25.30
N HIS A 143 0.37 12.09 25.24
CA HIS A 143 0.76 12.98 26.35
C HIS A 143 -0.38 13.87 26.86
N LYS A 144 -1.61 13.36 26.91
CA LYS A 144 -2.70 14.05 27.61
C LYS A 144 -2.50 13.84 29.12
N PRO A 145 -2.92 14.81 29.97
CA PRO A 145 -2.98 14.63 31.41
C PRO A 145 -4.14 13.70 31.75
N THR A 146 -4.04 12.46 31.30
CA THR A 146 -5.04 11.42 31.49
C THR A 146 -4.56 10.53 32.62
N LYS A 147 -5.44 10.33 33.60
CA LYS A 147 -5.26 9.33 34.63
C LYS A 147 -6.09 8.11 34.26
N ASP A 148 -5.62 6.92 34.60
CA ASP A 148 -6.47 5.74 34.54
C ASP A 148 -7.46 5.69 35.72
N ILE A 149 -8.27 4.63 35.77
CA ILE A 149 -9.26 4.39 36.84
C ILE A 149 -8.64 4.19 38.23
N TYR A 150 -7.33 4.01 38.31
CA TYR A 150 -6.54 3.86 39.54
C TYR A 150 -5.69 5.10 39.83
N GLU A 151 -5.98 6.22 39.15
CA GLU A 151 -5.27 7.48 39.25
C GLU A 151 -3.80 7.48 38.79
N ILE A 152 -3.37 6.45 38.07
CA ILE A 152 -2.01 6.37 37.54
C ILE A 152 -1.88 7.37 36.39
N SER A 153 -0.95 8.32 36.52
CA SER A 153 -0.67 9.29 35.47
C SER A 153 0.20 8.70 34.37
N VAL A 154 0.02 9.19 33.15
CA VAL A 154 0.94 8.88 32.03
C VAL A 154 2.39 9.25 32.37
N SER A 155 2.62 10.31 33.15
CA SER A 155 3.97 10.68 33.60
C SER A 155 4.61 9.62 34.50
N LEU A 156 3.85 9.03 35.43
CA LEU A 156 4.32 7.96 36.30
C LEU A 156 4.57 6.68 35.49
N LEU A 157 3.67 6.36 34.55
CA LEU A 157 3.83 5.23 33.64
C LEU A 157 5.09 5.37 32.76
N CYS A 158 5.36 6.56 32.23
CA CYS A 158 6.57 6.86 31.46
C CYS A 158 7.83 6.77 32.32
N ALA A 159 7.80 7.23 33.58
CA ALA A 159 8.92 7.12 34.50
C ALA A 159 9.24 5.64 34.83
N ALA A 160 8.22 4.80 34.94
CA ALA A 160 8.35 3.37 35.18
C ALA A 160 8.50 2.54 33.88
N ALA A 161 8.61 3.17 32.71
CA ALA A 161 8.55 2.47 31.43
C ALA A 161 9.67 1.43 31.28
N ALA A 162 10.89 1.72 31.73
CA ALA A 162 12.03 0.81 31.60
C ALA A 162 11.82 -0.54 32.32
N PRO A 163 11.53 -0.58 33.64
CA PRO A 163 11.25 -1.85 34.33
C PRO A 163 9.96 -2.52 33.86
N LEU A 164 8.91 -1.74 33.55
CA LEU A 164 7.65 -2.30 33.05
C LEU A 164 7.81 -2.97 31.69
N SER A 165 8.66 -2.43 30.82
CA SER A 165 8.84 -2.96 29.47
C SER A 165 9.40 -4.38 29.45
N PHE A 166 10.31 -4.70 30.38
CA PHE A 166 10.81 -6.07 30.54
C PHE A 166 9.70 -7.02 30.98
N ILE A 167 8.99 -6.68 32.06
CA ILE A 167 7.91 -7.51 32.64
C ILE A 167 6.79 -7.72 31.61
N LEU A 168 6.34 -6.65 30.96
CA LEU A 168 5.26 -6.69 29.98
C LEU A 168 5.65 -7.45 28.73
N SER A 169 6.90 -7.37 28.27
CA SER A 169 7.36 -8.16 27.12
C SER A 169 7.26 -9.67 27.38
N GLU A 170 7.64 -10.13 28.57
CA GLU A 170 7.52 -11.54 28.96
C GLU A 170 6.06 -11.99 29.08
N LEU A 171 5.20 -11.15 29.68
CA LEU A 171 3.77 -11.45 29.81
C LEU A 171 3.07 -11.50 28.44
N LEU A 172 3.28 -10.50 27.59
CA LEU A 172 2.70 -10.44 26.25
C LEU A 172 3.12 -11.65 25.40
N ASN A 173 4.42 -11.98 25.41
CA ASN A 173 4.93 -13.13 24.68
C ASN A 173 4.38 -14.45 25.23
N SER A 174 4.16 -14.55 26.54
CA SER A 174 3.54 -15.72 27.17
C SER A 174 2.07 -15.88 26.80
N CYS A 175 1.31 -14.77 26.72
CA CYS A 175 -0.07 -14.77 26.26
C CYS A 175 -0.19 -15.18 24.79
N VAL A 176 0.69 -14.66 23.92
CA VAL A 176 0.74 -15.04 22.50
C VAL A 176 1.07 -16.53 22.34
N ARG A 177 2.03 -17.04 23.11
CA ARG A 177 2.39 -18.48 23.12
C ARG A 177 1.23 -19.35 23.62
N GLY A 178 0.52 -18.92 24.66
CA GLY A 178 -0.62 -19.65 25.24
C GLY A 178 -1.86 -19.69 24.34
N ALA A 179 -2.20 -18.57 23.69
CA ALA A 179 -3.38 -18.45 22.82
C ALA A 179 -3.26 -19.25 21.50
N ILE A 180 -2.03 -19.46 21.01
CA ILE A 180 -1.76 -20.32 19.86
C ILE A 180 -1.92 -21.81 20.24
N SER A 181 -1.60 -22.19 21.49
CA SER A 181 -1.68 -23.58 21.94
C SER A 181 -3.12 -24.06 22.22
N THR A 182 -4.01 -23.17 22.66
CA THR A 182 -5.41 -23.53 22.95
C THR A 182 -6.31 -23.62 21.70
N ASN A 183 -5.99 -22.88 20.63
CA ASN A 183 -6.79 -22.89 19.39
C ASN A 183 -6.39 -23.98 18.39
N ILE A 184 -5.21 -24.61 18.52
CA ILE A 184 -4.75 -25.68 17.62
C ILE A 184 -5.33 -27.07 18.01
N LYS A 185 -5.89 -27.23 19.20
CA LYS A 185 -6.53 -28.51 19.62
C LYS A 185 -7.99 -28.68 19.16
N LYS A 186 -8.52 -27.79 18.32
CA LYS A 186 -9.92 -27.85 17.81
C LYS A 186 -10.04 -27.87 16.28
N CYS A 187 -9.02 -28.34 15.58
CA CYS A 187 -9.13 -28.73 14.18
C CYS A 187 -8.79 -30.21 14.03
#